data_AF-A0A669BSG2-F1
#
_entry.id   AF-A0A669BSG2-F1
#
_cell.length_a   1.000
_cell.length_b   1.000
_cell.length_c   1.000
_cell.angle_alpha   90.00
_cell.angle_beta   90.00
_cell.angle_gamma   90.00
#
_symmetry.space_group_name_H-M   'P 1'
#
loop_
_entity.id
_entity.type
_entity.pdbx_description
1 polymer ?
#
loop_
_entity_poly.entity_id
_entity_poly.type
_entity_poly.pdbx_seq_one_letter_code
_entity_poly.pdbx_strand_id
1 'polypeptide(L)'
;MVNISLLEGHTSPSEGQRTELAAVTTERWYMAPGVRRIEIRQNKIIGTLFLPPGPGPFPAMLDLWGEGGGLLEYRSALFASRGFASLSVAYMGHKDLPGPPHIMSVGDSYFKPSCLICINGPVGSPLLDEDGKSKKSESDQKYWEVDDRGYASFKTVTLPDNLPPESKQKVENITCPLMYIVGEDDLCAASTENADLIEEALRSAGKSHQFTRLSYPGAGHLIEPPYTPCSRASLWKTKPEKLFTLWGGHPAPHAAAQEDAWKRILEFMETHLRR
;
A
#
# COMPACT_ATOMS: atom_id res chain seq x y z
N MET A 1 15.00 -11.40 13.28
CA MET A 1 15.05 -12.64 14.10
C MET A 1 13.64 -13.05 14.47
N VAL A 2 13.31 -14.33 14.36
CA VAL A 2 12.08 -14.94 14.85
C VAL A 2 12.48 -16.09 15.76
N ASN A 3 12.03 -16.03 17.01
CA ASN A 3 12.25 -17.11 17.97
C ASN A 3 11.07 -18.08 17.89
N ILE A 4 11.37 -19.35 17.69
CA ILE A 4 10.40 -20.44 17.66
C ILE A 4 10.70 -21.35 18.84
N SER A 5 9.74 -21.47 19.74
CA SER A 5 9.83 -22.34 20.93
C SER A 5 8.84 -23.48 20.81
N LEU A 6 9.29 -24.70 21.10
CA LEU A 6 8.46 -25.89 21.28
C LEU A 6 8.18 -26.06 22.77
N LEU A 7 6.90 -26.03 23.15
CA LEU A 7 6.47 -26.17 24.54
C LEU A 7 5.85 -27.55 24.77
N GLU A 8 5.99 -28.06 26.00
CA GLU A 8 5.37 -29.32 26.41
C GLU A 8 3.85 -29.15 26.59
N GLY A 9 3.06 -30.01 25.93
CA GLY A 9 1.60 -30.01 26.05
C GLY A 9 0.92 -28.77 25.45
N HIS A 10 -0.31 -28.49 25.92
CA HIS A 10 -1.02 -27.25 25.60
C HIS A 10 -0.80 -26.26 26.72
N THR A 11 -0.19 -25.11 26.41
CA THR A 11 0.12 -24.07 27.40
C THR A 11 -0.74 -22.84 27.18
N SER A 12 -1.30 -22.27 28.25
CA SER A 12 -1.91 -20.93 28.23
C SER A 12 -0.92 -19.85 28.67
N PRO A 13 -1.01 -18.61 28.16
CA PRO A 13 -0.23 -17.51 28.68
C PRO A 13 -0.40 -17.27 30.19
N SER A 14 -1.58 -17.61 30.73
CA SER A 14 -1.94 -17.47 32.14
C SER A 14 -1.38 -18.56 33.06
N GLU A 15 -0.85 -19.65 32.50
CA GLU A 15 -0.25 -20.73 33.27
C GLU A 15 1.20 -20.37 33.61
N GLY A 16 1.54 -20.46 34.90
CA GLY A 16 2.77 -19.88 35.43
C GLY A 16 4.06 -20.56 34.96
N GLN A 17 4.07 -21.89 34.83
CA GLN A 17 5.27 -22.63 34.44
C GLN A 17 5.08 -23.25 33.07
N ARG A 18 5.93 -22.83 32.11
CA ARG A 18 6.00 -23.40 30.77
C ARG A 18 7.29 -24.19 30.65
N THR A 19 7.19 -25.46 30.27
CA THR A 19 8.36 -26.29 29.99
C THR A 19 8.71 -26.13 28.50
N GLU A 20 9.82 -25.47 28.20
CA GLU A 20 10.36 -25.39 26.84
C GLU A 20 11.18 -26.66 26.54
N LEU A 21 10.76 -27.39 25.51
CA LEU A 21 11.42 -28.64 25.07
C LEU A 21 12.55 -28.38 24.08
N ALA A 22 12.41 -27.35 23.24
CA ALA A 22 13.42 -26.91 22.29
C ALA A 22 13.14 -25.45 21.87
N ALA A 23 14.18 -24.74 21.46
CA ALA A 23 14.06 -23.43 20.84
C ALA A 23 15.03 -23.29 19.67
N VAL A 24 14.59 -22.56 18.64
CA VAL A 24 15.43 -22.17 17.51
C VAL A 24 15.14 -20.73 17.14
N THR A 25 16.18 -20.01 16.74
CA THR A 25 16.04 -18.68 16.18
C THR A 25 16.33 -18.74 14.68
N THR A 26 15.46 -18.11 13.90
CA THR A 26 15.61 -17.99 12.45
C THR A 26 15.62 -16.53 12.00
N GLU A 27 16.33 -16.26 10.92
CA GLU A 27 16.38 -14.95 10.31
C GLU A 27 15.39 -14.85 9.16
N ARG A 28 14.67 -13.73 9.08
CA ARG A 28 13.84 -13.37 7.93
C ARG A 28 14.43 -12.10 7.32
N TRP A 29 14.77 -12.20 6.05
CA TRP A 29 15.48 -11.15 5.32
C TRP A 29 14.51 -10.47 4.36
N TYR A 30 14.49 -9.13 4.34
CA TYR A 30 13.72 -8.35 3.36
C TYR A 30 14.46 -8.19 2.02
N MET A 31 15.77 -8.43 2.03
CA MET A 31 16.64 -8.23 0.88
C MET A 31 17.46 -9.51 0.64
N ALA A 32 17.27 -10.13 -0.52
CA ALA A 32 18.03 -11.32 -0.91
C ALA A 32 19.52 -11.00 -1.11
N PRO A 33 20.41 -12.01 -0.93
CA PRO A 33 21.83 -11.84 -1.20
C PRO A 33 22.10 -11.32 -2.63
N GLY A 34 23.01 -10.37 -2.74
CA GLY A 34 23.41 -9.78 -4.03
C GLY A 34 22.52 -8.65 -4.54
N VAL A 35 21.35 -8.40 -3.93
CA VAL A 35 20.57 -7.18 -4.18
C VAL A 35 21.36 -5.97 -3.70
N ARG A 36 21.48 -4.95 -4.54
CA ARG A 36 22.16 -3.70 -4.20
C ARG A 36 21.14 -2.65 -3.77
N ARG A 37 21.39 -2.01 -2.63
CA ARG A 37 20.63 -0.86 -2.12
C ARG A 37 21.41 0.43 -2.41
N ILE A 38 20.81 1.36 -3.15
CA ILE A 38 21.44 2.61 -3.59
C ILE A 38 20.53 3.77 -3.20
N GLU A 39 21.01 4.65 -2.32
CA GLU A 39 20.24 5.83 -1.94
C GLU A 39 20.26 6.87 -3.07
N ILE A 40 19.09 7.45 -3.35
CA ILE A 40 18.90 8.47 -4.37
C ILE A 40 18.51 9.78 -3.69
N ARG A 41 19.35 10.80 -3.91
CA ARG A 41 19.16 12.17 -3.42
C ARG A 41 19.55 13.15 -4.54
N GLN A 42 18.79 13.12 -5.64
CA GLN A 42 19.14 13.84 -6.86
C GLN A 42 17.88 14.46 -7.48
N ASN A 43 17.99 15.67 -8.02
CA ASN A 43 16.90 16.33 -8.76
C ASN A 43 15.57 16.39 -8.00
N LYS A 44 15.62 16.64 -6.68
CA LYS A 44 14.47 16.64 -5.75
C LYS A 44 13.82 15.26 -5.50
N ILE A 45 14.35 14.19 -6.08
CA ILE A 45 13.94 12.82 -5.78
C ILE A 45 14.68 12.36 -4.53
N ILE A 46 13.88 11.93 -3.56
CA ILE A 46 14.34 11.33 -2.31
C ILE A 46 13.82 9.89 -2.32
N GLY A 47 14.72 8.92 -2.45
CA GLY A 47 14.32 7.52 -2.54
C GLY A 47 15.48 6.55 -2.35
N THR A 48 15.18 5.27 -2.52
CA THR A 48 16.16 4.19 -2.47
C THR A 48 15.88 3.23 -3.61
N LEU A 49 16.89 3.07 -4.49
CA LEU A 49 16.87 2.14 -5.61
C LEU A 49 17.43 0.78 -5.17
N PHE A 50 16.66 -0.27 -5.39
CA PHE A 50 17.07 -1.65 -5.20
C PHE A 50 17.28 -2.31 -6.57
N LEU A 51 18.47 -2.88 -6.79
CA LEU A 51 18.84 -3.55 -8.04
C LEU A 51 19.08 -5.04 -7.80
N PRO A 52 18.48 -5.94 -8.59
CA PRO A 52 18.81 -7.36 -8.57
C PRO A 52 20.31 -7.62 -8.86
N PRO A 53 20.85 -8.78 -8.45
CA PRO A 53 22.18 -9.20 -8.88
C PRO A 53 22.22 -9.46 -10.39
N GLY A 54 23.39 -9.22 -11.00
CA GLY A 54 23.63 -9.48 -12.42
C GLY A 54 23.82 -8.21 -13.26
N PRO A 55 24.07 -8.37 -14.58
CA PRO A 55 24.43 -7.28 -15.47
C PRO A 55 23.24 -6.39 -15.88
N GLY A 56 22.00 -6.87 -15.74
CA GLY A 56 20.82 -6.20 -16.27
C GLY A 56 20.76 -6.21 -17.82
N PRO A 57 19.87 -5.39 -18.44
CA PRO A 57 18.88 -4.52 -17.79
C PRO A 57 17.82 -5.33 -17.02
N PHE A 58 17.13 -4.67 -16.09
CA PHE A 58 16.05 -5.28 -15.32
C PHE A 58 14.72 -4.57 -15.64
N PRO A 59 13.58 -5.29 -15.66
CA PRO A 59 12.27 -4.63 -15.60
C PRO A 59 12.23 -3.76 -14.35
N ALA A 60 11.74 -2.53 -14.49
CA ALA A 60 11.82 -1.52 -13.43
C ALA A 60 10.43 -1.07 -12.97
N MET A 61 10.31 -0.77 -11.68
CA MET A 61 9.10 -0.23 -11.08
C MET A 61 9.41 0.92 -10.13
N LEU A 62 8.40 1.79 -9.98
CA LEU A 62 8.35 2.82 -8.95
C LEU A 62 7.42 2.33 -7.83
N ASP A 63 7.92 2.30 -6.60
CA ASP A 63 7.19 1.85 -5.41
C ASP A 63 6.76 3.07 -4.58
N LEU A 64 5.45 3.31 -4.52
CA LEU A 64 4.84 4.44 -3.82
C LEU A 64 3.97 3.93 -2.67
N TRP A 65 4.16 4.54 -1.50
CA TRP A 65 3.42 4.26 -0.28
C TRP A 65 2.48 5.40 0.05
N GLY A 66 1.34 5.11 0.66
CA GLY A 66 0.31 6.10 0.97
C GLY A 66 0.68 7.13 2.05
N GLU A 67 -0.34 7.66 2.71
CA GLU A 67 -0.26 8.89 3.51
C GLU A 67 0.59 8.83 4.79
N GLY A 68 1.22 7.70 5.10
CA GLY A 68 2.15 7.60 6.23
C GLY A 68 3.41 8.46 6.04
N GLY A 69 3.73 8.77 4.79
CA GLY A 69 4.93 9.49 4.41
C GLY A 69 6.21 8.73 4.79
N GLY A 70 7.32 9.45 4.72
CA GLY A 70 8.65 8.87 4.94
C GLY A 70 9.10 8.03 3.74
N LEU A 71 9.97 7.05 4.00
CA LEU A 71 10.56 6.19 2.99
C LEU A 71 10.53 4.74 3.46
N LEU A 72 9.57 3.96 2.95
CA LEU A 72 9.41 2.54 3.26
C LEU A 72 10.07 1.70 2.16
N GLU A 73 11.03 0.85 2.55
CA GLU A 73 11.93 0.19 1.60
C GLU A 73 11.70 -1.32 1.46
N TYR A 74 11.02 -1.94 2.42
CA TYR A 74 10.97 -3.40 2.53
C TYR A 74 10.29 -4.07 1.32
N ARG A 75 9.22 -3.48 0.79
CA ARG A 75 8.52 -3.98 -0.40
C ARG A 75 9.39 -3.88 -1.65
N SER A 76 10.06 -2.75 -1.85
CA SER A 76 11.03 -2.56 -2.94
C SER A 76 12.19 -3.56 -2.87
N ALA A 77 12.74 -3.81 -1.68
CA ALA A 77 13.79 -4.80 -1.48
C ALA A 77 13.32 -6.23 -1.85
N LEU A 78 12.08 -6.57 -1.49
CA LEU A 78 11.46 -7.86 -1.85
C LEU A 78 11.21 -7.97 -3.36
N PHE A 79 10.81 -6.90 -4.05
CA PHE A 79 10.69 -6.91 -5.51
C PHE A 79 12.04 -7.07 -6.22
N ALA A 80 13.09 -6.40 -5.75
CA ALA A 80 14.44 -6.60 -6.26
C ALA A 80 14.98 -8.01 -6.05
N SER A 81 14.56 -8.64 -4.95
CA SER A 81 14.82 -10.06 -4.68
C SER A 81 14.10 -11.01 -5.66
N ARG A 82 13.16 -10.50 -6.46
CA ARG A 82 12.45 -11.22 -7.53
C ARG A 82 12.85 -10.78 -8.94
N GLY A 83 13.95 -10.03 -9.08
CA GLY A 83 14.50 -9.68 -10.39
C GLY A 83 13.93 -8.40 -11.02
N PHE A 84 13.30 -7.53 -10.23
CA PHE A 84 12.81 -6.21 -10.66
C PHE A 84 13.67 -5.08 -10.07
N ALA A 85 14.15 -4.14 -10.89
CA ALA A 85 14.69 -2.90 -10.34
C ALA A 85 13.54 -2.13 -9.68
N SER A 86 13.65 -1.81 -8.39
CA SER A 86 12.56 -1.19 -7.63
C SER A 86 13.04 0.07 -6.94
N LEU A 87 12.41 1.20 -7.25
CA LEU A 87 12.71 2.49 -6.63
C LEU A 87 11.60 2.87 -5.66
N SER A 88 11.88 2.79 -4.36
CA SER A 88 11.01 3.39 -3.34
C SER A 88 11.24 4.90 -3.32
N VAL A 89 10.16 5.68 -3.40
CA VAL A 89 10.24 7.15 -3.40
C VAL A 89 9.44 7.72 -2.23
N ALA A 90 10.11 8.58 -1.47
CA ALA A 90 9.47 9.47 -0.53
C ALA A 90 8.93 10.67 -1.30
N TYR A 91 7.64 10.91 -1.21
CA TYR A 91 7.01 12.10 -1.81
C TYR A 91 6.28 12.98 -0.79
N MET A 92 6.15 12.51 0.47
CA MET A 92 5.57 13.22 1.60
C MET A 92 6.28 12.82 2.92
N GLY A 93 6.30 13.71 3.92
CA GLY A 93 6.68 13.36 5.30
C GLY A 93 8.13 12.95 5.56
N HIS A 94 9.04 13.08 4.58
CA HIS A 94 10.45 12.74 4.73
C HIS A 94 11.32 13.98 4.99
N LYS A 95 12.28 13.86 5.92
CA LYS A 95 13.13 14.97 6.40
C LYS A 95 13.92 15.69 5.30
N ASP A 96 14.26 14.96 4.22
CA ASP A 96 15.06 15.48 3.11
C ASP A 96 14.19 16.08 1.98
N LEU A 97 12.84 16.04 2.10
CA LEU A 97 11.95 16.61 1.08
C LEU A 97 11.88 18.14 1.19
N PRO A 98 11.90 18.86 0.06
CA PRO A 98 11.73 20.30 0.06
C PRO A 98 10.25 20.65 0.33
N GLY A 99 10.01 21.49 1.33
CA GLY A 99 8.68 22.02 1.64
C GLY A 99 8.05 21.44 2.91
N PRO A 100 6.83 21.88 3.25
CA PRO A 100 6.10 21.36 4.40
C PRO A 100 5.89 19.85 4.30
N PRO A 101 5.87 19.11 5.42
CA PRO A 101 5.82 17.65 5.44
C PRO A 101 4.55 17.03 4.83
N HIS A 102 3.59 17.86 4.38
CA HIS A 102 2.26 17.49 3.90
C HIS A 102 2.02 17.81 2.42
N ILE A 103 3.05 18.26 1.70
CA ILE A 103 2.93 18.59 0.28
C ILE A 103 3.49 17.43 -0.55
N MET A 104 2.69 16.98 -1.54
CA MET A 104 3.16 16.05 -2.56
C MET A 104 4.21 16.73 -3.45
N SER A 105 5.39 16.14 -3.51
CA SER A 105 6.56 16.72 -4.20
C SER A 105 6.78 16.21 -5.63
N VAL A 106 5.91 15.31 -6.10
CA VAL A 106 6.03 14.60 -7.37
C VAL A 106 4.79 14.89 -8.22
N GLY A 107 4.97 15.34 -9.46
CA GLY A 107 3.88 15.62 -10.39
C GLY A 107 3.73 14.57 -11.50
N ASP A 108 2.54 14.50 -12.09
CA ASP A 108 2.11 13.45 -13.03
C ASP A 108 2.92 13.40 -14.34
N SER A 109 3.53 14.51 -14.75
CA SER A 109 4.28 14.61 -16.00
C SER A 109 5.61 13.85 -16.00
N TYR A 110 6.03 13.32 -14.85
CA TYR A 110 7.35 12.71 -14.68
C TYR A 110 7.41 11.23 -15.10
N PHE A 111 6.28 10.50 -15.12
CA PHE A 111 6.27 9.06 -15.37
C PHE A 111 5.35 8.68 -16.53
N LYS A 112 5.88 7.85 -17.44
CA LYS A 112 5.09 7.17 -18.48
C LYS A 112 5.09 5.66 -18.19
N PRO A 113 4.14 5.15 -17.39
CA PRO A 113 4.11 3.75 -16.99
C PRO A 113 3.75 2.83 -18.17
N SER A 114 4.30 1.61 -18.15
CA SER A 114 3.88 0.53 -19.06
C SER A 114 2.71 -0.28 -18.51
N CYS A 115 2.48 -0.22 -17.19
CA CYS A 115 1.33 -0.75 -16.47
C CYS A 115 1.24 -0.06 -15.09
N LEU A 116 0.07 -0.15 -14.45
CA LEU A 116 -0.22 0.40 -13.13
C LEU A 116 -0.75 -0.68 -12.19
N ILE A 117 -0.38 -0.61 -10.92
CA ILE A 117 -0.91 -1.45 -9.85
C ILE A 117 -1.37 -0.53 -8.73
N CYS A 118 -2.62 -0.65 -8.31
CA CYS A 118 -3.19 0.09 -7.19
C CYS A 118 -3.72 -0.90 -6.15
N ILE A 119 -3.46 -0.62 -4.87
CA ILE A 119 -3.95 -1.40 -3.73
C ILE A 119 -4.78 -0.46 -2.88
N ASN A 120 -6.08 -0.72 -2.76
CA ASN A 120 -7.00 0.02 -1.88
C ASN A 120 -6.93 1.56 -1.99
N GLY A 121 -6.76 2.09 -3.21
CA GLY A 121 -6.55 3.52 -3.44
C GLY A 121 -7.81 4.23 -3.97
N PRO A 122 -8.30 5.31 -3.33
CA PRO A 122 -9.45 6.04 -3.85
C PRO A 122 -9.15 6.66 -5.22
N VAL A 123 -10.19 6.87 -6.02
CA VAL A 123 -10.11 7.47 -7.37
C VAL A 123 -9.74 8.96 -7.35
N GLY A 124 -9.72 9.57 -6.18
CA GLY A 124 -9.33 10.95 -5.95
C GLY A 124 -8.81 11.14 -4.52
N SER A 125 -8.30 12.32 -4.21
CA SER A 125 -7.82 12.64 -2.88
C SER A 125 -8.85 13.48 -2.11
N PRO A 126 -9.25 13.09 -0.89
CA PRO A 126 -10.10 13.94 -0.04
C PRO A 126 -9.36 15.20 0.45
N LEU A 127 -8.04 15.24 0.35
CA LEU A 127 -7.20 16.29 0.91
C LEU A 127 -6.77 17.36 -0.10
N LEU A 128 -7.13 17.25 -1.37
CA LEU A 128 -6.73 18.21 -2.40
C LEU A 128 -7.88 19.18 -2.73
N ASP A 129 -7.57 20.47 -2.80
CA ASP A 129 -8.47 21.49 -3.37
C ASP A 129 -8.30 21.65 -4.90
N GLU A 130 -9.08 22.56 -5.50
CA GLU A 130 -9.03 22.90 -6.93
C GLU A 130 -7.64 23.30 -7.43
N ASP A 131 -6.75 23.75 -6.54
CA ASP A 131 -5.36 24.13 -6.82
C ASP A 131 -4.35 22.99 -6.57
N GLY A 132 -4.81 21.80 -6.15
CA GLY A 132 -3.95 20.68 -5.76
C GLY A 132 -3.21 20.93 -4.43
N LYS A 133 -3.72 21.82 -3.56
CA LYS A 133 -3.15 22.08 -2.24
C LYS A 133 -3.87 21.26 -1.18
N SER A 134 -3.10 20.87 -0.15
CA SER A 134 -3.64 20.19 1.04
C SER A 134 -4.65 21.08 1.76
N LYS A 135 -5.94 20.72 1.70
CA LYS A 135 -6.98 21.28 2.58
C LYS A 135 -6.75 20.73 3.99
N LYS A 136 -6.57 21.62 4.95
CA LYS A 136 -6.95 21.34 6.35
C LYS A 136 -8.42 21.69 6.44
N SER A 137 -9.31 20.70 6.42
CA SER A 137 -10.72 20.97 6.67
C SER A 137 -11.17 20.29 7.96
N GLU A 138 -11.72 21.07 8.88
CA GLU A 138 -12.55 20.56 9.98
C GLU A 138 -13.80 19.83 9.43
N SER A 139 -14.14 20.01 8.15
CA SER A 139 -15.26 19.35 7.48
C SER A 139 -15.05 17.86 7.20
N ASP A 140 -13.81 17.35 7.24
CA ASP A 140 -13.52 15.92 7.00
C ASP A 140 -13.92 15.04 8.18
N GLN A 141 -13.98 15.59 9.40
CA GLN A 141 -14.50 14.87 10.57
C GLN A 141 -15.98 14.50 10.44
N LYS A 142 -16.73 15.16 9.54
CA LYS A 142 -18.16 14.86 9.30
C LYS A 142 -18.39 13.41 8.86
N TYR A 143 -17.41 12.79 8.20
CA TYR A 143 -17.53 11.45 7.64
C TYR A 143 -16.74 10.40 8.43
N TRP A 144 -16.20 10.77 9.60
CA TRP A 144 -15.49 9.82 10.44
C TRP A 144 -16.49 8.97 11.19
N GLU A 145 -16.39 7.66 11.02
CA GLU A 145 -17.18 6.70 11.77
C GLU A 145 -16.36 6.21 12.94
N VAL A 146 -16.89 6.31 14.15
CA VAL A 146 -16.18 5.90 15.37
C VAL A 146 -16.90 4.69 15.96
N ASP A 147 -16.17 3.60 16.20
CA ASP A 147 -16.71 2.41 16.86
C ASP A 147 -16.91 2.61 18.37
N ASP A 148 -17.50 1.62 19.03
CA ASP A 148 -17.77 1.61 20.47
C ASP A 148 -16.50 1.71 21.35
N ARG A 149 -15.32 1.43 20.79
CA ARG A 149 -14.01 1.55 21.46
C ARG A 149 -13.35 2.90 21.20
N GLY A 150 -13.95 3.78 20.41
CA GLY A 150 -13.38 5.07 20.03
C GLY A 150 -12.42 5.00 18.84
N TYR A 151 -12.44 3.92 18.04
CA TYR A 151 -11.56 3.77 16.88
C TYR A 151 -12.24 4.31 15.63
N ALA A 152 -11.51 5.08 14.83
CA ALA A 152 -12.05 5.76 13.67
C ALA A 152 -11.85 4.98 12.37
N SER A 153 -12.91 4.88 11.58
CA SER A 153 -12.95 4.50 10.17
C SER A 153 -13.00 5.75 9.30
N PHE A 154 -12.24 5.73 8.21
CA PHE A 154 -12.24 6.79 7.19
C PHE A 154 -12.88 6.34 5.88
N LYS A 155 -13.44 5.12 5.83
CA LYS A 155 -14.07 4.54 4.63
C LYS A 155 -15.01 5.54 3.95
N THR A 156 -15.94 6.10 4.73
CA THR A 156 -16.99 7.02 4.25
C THR A 156 -16.41 8.32 3.68
N VAL A 157 -15.26 8.79 4.16
CA VAL A 157 -14.56 9.98 3.62
C VAL A 157 -14.21 9.79 2.14
N THR A 158 -13.87 8.57 1.74
CA THR A 158 -13.36 8.24 0.40
C THR A 158 -14.39 7.61 -0.52
N LEU A 159 -15.66 7.57 -0.11
CA LEU A 159 -16.75 7.19 -1.02
C LEU A 159 -16.73 8.08 -2.26
N PRO A 160 -16.91 7.53 -3.47
CA PRO A 160 -16.94 8.31 -4.70
C PRO A 160 -17.79 9.57 -4.65
N ASP A 161 -18.96 9.52 -4.01
CA ASP A 161 -19.87 10.67 -3.90
C ASP A 161 -19.40 11.76 -2.93
N ASN A 162 -18.53 11.41 -1.98
CA ASN A 162 -17.97 12.34 -1.00
C ASN A 162 -16.66 12.97 -1.46
N LEU A 163 -16.03 12.44 -2.52
CA LEU A 163 -14.80 13.00 -3.09
C LEU A 163 -15.11 14.25 -3.94
N PRO A 164 -14.35 15.35 -3.76
CA PRO A 164 -14.49 16.54 -4.59
C PRO A 164 -14.31 16.20 -6.08
N PRO A 165 -15.23 16.60 -6.98
CA PRO A 165 -15.14 16.28 -8.40
C PRO A 165 -13.81 16.66 -9.06
N GLU A 166 -13.21 17.79 -8.64
CA GLU A 166 -11.93 18.29 -9.10
C GLU A 166 -10.73 17.39 -8.71
N SER A 167 -10.87 16.62 -7.63
CA SER A 167 -9.81 15.74 -7.11
C SER A 167 -9.81 14.37 -7.81
N LYS A 168 -10.91 14.02 -8.49
CA LYS A 168 -11.11 12.72 -9.12
C LYS A 168 -10.20 12.60 -10.34
N GLN A 169 -9.41 11.53 -10.36
CA GLN A 169 -8.55 11.20 -11.46
C GLN A 169 -9.39 10.78 -12.67
N LYS A 170 -9.02 11.29 -13.84
CA LYS A 170 -9.62 10.92 -15.13
C LYS A 170 -9.10 9.56 -15.57
N VAL A 171 -9.61 8.51 -14.94
CA VAL A 171 -9.17 7.13 -15.18
C VAL A 171 -9.38 6.66 -16.61
N GLU A 172 -10.32 7.28 -17.34
CA GLU A 172 -10.50 7.09 -18.77
C GLU A 172 -9.29 7.53 -19.59
N ASN A 173 -8.39 8.36 -19.06
CA ASN A 173 -7.14 8.75 -19.71
C ASN A 173 -6.01 7.73 -19.52
N ILE A 174 -6.20 6.70 -18.69
CA ILE A 174 -5.23 5.62 -18.56
C ILE A 174 -5.09 4.92 -19.91
N THR A 175 -3.85 4.69 -20.32
CA THR A 175 -3.48 4.14 -21.63
C THR A 175 -2.70 2.82 -21.53
N CYS A 176 -2.53 2.31 -20.31
CA CYS A 176 -1.79 1.10 -20.02
C CYS A 176 -2.60 0.17 -19.11
N PRO A 177 -2.27 -1.14 -19.06
CA PRO A 177 -2.94 -2.07 -18.16
C PRO A 177 -2.91 -1.60 -16.70
N LEU A 178 -4.05 -1.69 -16.03
CA LEU A 178 -4.27 -1.36 -14.62
C LEU A 178 -4.72 -2.61 -13.86
N MET A 179 -3.93 -3.02 -12.88
CA MET A 179 -4.36 -3.96 -11.83
C MET A 179 -4.84 -3.18 -10.61
N TYR A 180 -6.03 -3.50 -10.11
CA TYR A 180 -6.62 -2.89 -8.93
C TYR A 180 -6.95 -3.97 -7.90
N ILE A 181 -6.36 -3.88 -6.71
CA ILE A 181 -6.47 -4.85 -5.63
C ILE A 181 -7.35 -4.26 -4.52
N VAL A 182 -8.38 -5.01 -4.14
CA VAL A 182 -9.42 -4.63 -3.18
C VAL A 182 -9.40 -5.56 -1.98
N GLY A 183 -9.26 -4.99 -0.78
CA GLY A 183 -9.69 -5.61 0.46
C GLY A 183 -11.16 -5.28 0.71
N GLU A 184 -12.04 -6.28 0.73
CA GLU A 184 -13.48 -6.02 0.85
C GLU A 184 -13.93 -5.61 2.28
N ASP A 185 -13.07 -5.86 3.28
CA ASP A 185 -13.23 -5.37 4.66
C ASP A 185 -12.30 -4.16 4.91
N ASP A 186 -12.01 -3.35 3.89
CA ASP A 186 -11.29 -2.08 4.07
C ASP A 186 -12.16 -1.07 4.85
N LEU A 187 -11.67 -0.66 6.02
CA LEU A 187 -12.30 0.33 6.90
C LEU A 187 -11.61 1.70 6.84
N CYS A 188 -10.55 1.84 6.06
CA CYS A 188 -9.86 3.11 5.86
C CYS A 188 -10.27 3.79 4.55
N ALA A 189 -10.54 3.01 3.50
CA ALA A 189 -10.97 3.52 2.21
C ALA A 189 -12.15 2.73 1.64
N ALA A 190 -13.01 3.39 0.88
CA ALA A 190 -14.13 2.79 0.14
C ALA A 190 -13.62 2.08 -1.13
N SER A 191 -12.71 1.13 -0.96
CA SER A 191 -11.92 0.52 -2.04
C SER A 191 -12.79 -0.25 -3.03
N THR A 192 -13.86 -0.91 -2.56
CA THR A 192 -14.82 -1.61 -3.43
C THR A 192 -15.58 -0.63 -4.31
N GLU A 193 -16.12 0.42 -3.72
CA GLU A 193 -16.92 1.43 -4.41
C GLU A 193 -16.09 2.24 -5.40
N ASN A 194 -14.82 2.52 -5.06
CA ASN A 194 -13.88 3.14 -5.98
C ASN A 194 -13.50 2.20 -7.14
N ALA A 195 -13.29 0.90 -6.88
CA ALA A 195 -13.04 -0.07 -7.95
C ALA A 195 -14.22 -0.16 -8.94
N ASP A 196 -15.47 -0.15 -8.44
CA ASP A 196 -16.67 -0.16 -9.27
C ASP A 196 -16.73 1.07 -10.20
N LEU A 197 -16.43 2.26 -9.67
CA LEU A 197 -16.38 3.49 -10.46
C LEU A 197 -15.29 3.44 -11.54
N ILE A 198 -14.08 2.98 -11.18
CA ILE A 198 -12.95 2.87 -12.12
C ILE A 198 -13.28 1.90 -13.25
N GLU A 199 -13.87 0.75 -12.91
CA GLU A 199 -14.26 -0.29 -13.84
C GLU A 199 -15.32 0.21 -14.83
N GLU A 200 -16.36 0.91 -14.35
CA GLU A 200 -17.38 1.53 -15.21
C GLU A 200 -16.78 2.62 -16.12
N ALA A 201 -15.94 3.49 -15.59
CA ALA A 201 -15.32 4.56 -16.39
C ALA A 201 -14.46 4.00 -17.53
N LEU A 202 -13.64 2.98 -17.25
CA LEU A 202 -12.84 2.29 -18.28
C LEU A 202 -13.73 1.52 -19.26
N ARG A 203 -14.79 0.88 -18.80
CA ARG A 203 -15.77 0.19 -19.66
C ARG A 203 -16.46 1.16 -20.61
N SER A 204 -16.97 2.28 -20.10
CA SER A 204 -17.61 3.33 -20.87
C SER A 204 -16.67 3.97 -21.90
N ALA A 205 -15.36 3.99 -21.63
CA ALA A 205 -14.33 4.43 -22.56
C ALA A 205 -13.88 3.35 -23.58
N GLY A 206 -14.48 2.14 -23.57
CA GLY A 206 -14.08 1.02 -24.44
C GLY A 206 -12.76 0.35 -24.05
N LYS A 207 -12.31 0.54 -22.80
CA LYS A 207 -11.00 0.10 -22.29
C LYS A 207 -11.09 -1.01 -21.25
N SER A 208 -12.20 -1.77 -21.19
CA SER A 208 -12.38 -2.87 -20.23
C SER A 208 -11.23 -3.88 -20.24
N HIS A 209 -10.62 -4.12 -21.40
CA HIS A 209 -9.48 -5.04 -21.56
C HIS A 209 -8.20 -4.58 -20.84
N GLN A 210 -8.12 -3.32 -20.39
CA GLN A 210 -6.98 -2.80 -19.63
C GLN A 210 -7.14 -2.99 -18.12
N PHE A 211 -8.34 -3.33 -17.63
CA PHE A 211 -8.61 -3.40 -16.21
C PHE A 211 -8.57 -4.83 -15.69
N THR A 212 -7.80 -5.06 -14.63
CA THR A 212 -7.76 -6.32 -13.89
C THR A 212 -8.08 -6.04 -12.43
N ARG A 213 -9.19 -6.59 -11.93
CA ARG A 213 -9.59 -6.46 -10.53
C ARG A 213 -9.30 -7.74 -9.76
N LEU A 214 -8.72 -7.59 -8.58
CA LEU A 214 -8.58 -8.66 -7.59
C LEU A 214 -9.32 -8.23 -6.33
N SER A 215 -10.36 -8.96 -5.94
CA SER A 215 -11.14 -8.68 -4.74
C SER A 215 -10.95 -9.80 -3.72
N TYR A 216 -10.65 -9.42 -2.48
CA TYR A 216 -10.34 -10.35 -1.40
C TYR A 216 -11.32 -10.18 -0.23
N PRO A 217 -12.33 -11.08 -0.10
CA PRO A 217 -13.26 -11.08 1.03
C PRO A 217 -12.53 -11.17 2.37
N GLY A 218 -12.86 -10.26 3.29
CA GLY A 218 -12.29 -10.24 4.64
C GLY A 218 -10.83 -9.73 4.72
N ALA A 219 -10.24 -9.26 3.62
CA ALA A 219 -8.99 -8.50 3.65
C ALA A 219 -9.26 -7.02 3.91
N GLY A 220 -8.32 -6.35 4.58
CA GLY A 220 -8.44 -4.94 4.98
C GLY A 220 -7.60 -4.02 4.11
N HIS A 221 -7.38 -2.80 4.58
CA HIS A 221 -6.63 -1.75 3.88
C HIS A 221 -5.16 -2.13 3.62
N LEU A 222 -4.48 -2.66 4.64
CA LEU A 222 -3.03 -2.88 4.65
C LEU A 222 -2.63 -4.22 4.00
N ILE A 223 -2.87 -4.37 2.69
CA ILE A 223 -2.41 -5.55 1.94
C ILE A 223 -0.90 -5.42 1.67
N GLU A 224 -0.14 -5.97 2.61
CA GLU A 224 1.32 -5.95 2.65
C GLU A 224 1.95 -7.17 1.95
N PRO A 225 3.29 -7.21 1.77
CA PRO A 225 3.97 -8.43 1.32
C PRO A 225 3.67 -9.65 2.22
N PRO A 226 3.78 -10.88 1.69
CA PRO A 226 3.34 -12.09 2.36
C PRO A 226 3.90 -12.28 3.77
N TYR A 227 3.06 -12.82 4.65
CA TYR A 227 3.36 -13.10 6.07
C TYR A 227 3.57 -11.85 6.94
N THR A 228 3.13 -10.69 6.48
CA THR A 228 3.07 -9.48 7.32
C THR A 228 1.84 -9.58 8.23
N PRO A 229 1.98 -9.46 9.57
CA PRO A 229 0.86 -9.60 10.47
C PRO A 229 -0.30 -8.65 10.14
N CYS A 230 -1.53 -9.19 10.12
CA CYS A 230 -2.73 -8.40 9.94
C CYS A 230 -2.92 -7.44 11.12
N SER A 231 -2.89 -6.13 10.86
CA SER A 231 -3.18 -5.09 11.84
C SER A 231 -4.55 -4.50 11.56
N ARG A 232 -5.59 -4.99 12.26
CA ARG A 232 -6.97 -4.49 12.07
C ARG A 232 -7.15 -3.04 12.51
N ALA A 233 -6.39 -2.63 13.52
CA ALA A 233 -6.40 -1.27 14.02
C ALA A 233 -5.01 -0.91 14.54
N SER A 234 -4.59 0.34 14.35
CA SER A 234 -3.36 0.85 14.97
C SER A 234 -3.45 2.34 15.22
N LEU A 235 -2.56 2.85 16.06
CA LEU A 235 -2.43 4.27 16.28
C LEU A 235 -1.85 4.94 15.02
N TRP A 236 -2.65 5.77 14.37
CA TRP A 236 -2.27 6.55 13.20
C TRP A 236 -2.22 8.04 13.54
N LYS A 237 -1.38 8.78 12.83
CA LYS A 237 -1.17 10.21 13.10
C LYS A 237 -1.96 11.07 12.12
N THR A 238 -3.24 11.32 12.41
CA THR A 238 -4.03 12.37 11.78
C THR A 238 -3.88 13.67 12.58
N LYS A 239 -2.96 14.56 12.17
CA LYS A 239 -2.78 15.85 12.88
C LYS A 239 -4.15 16.55 13.04
N PRO A 240 -4.49 17.10 14.22
CA PRO A 240 -3.61 17.40 15.35
C PRO A 240 -3.38 16.26 16.37
N GLU A 241 -4.11 15.15 16.31
CA GLU A 241 -4.09 14.11 17.36
C GLU A 241 -3.59 12.75 16.84
N LYS A 242 -3.29 11.82 17.76
CA LYS A 242 -3.08 10.42 17.39
C LYS A 242 -4.40 9.71 17.60
N LEU A 243 -4.90 9.05 16.57
CA LEU A 243 -6.18 8.37 16.59
C LEU A 243 -5.97 6.89 16.31
N PHE A 244 -6.68 6.02 17.02
CA PHE A 244 -6.74 4.63 16.63
C PHE A 244 -7.57 4.54 15.35
N THR A 245 -6.94 4.10 14.27
CA THR A 245 -7.56 3.97 12.95
C THR A 245 -7.87 2.52 12.68
N LEU A 246 -9.07 2.27 12.15
CA LEU A 246 -9.52 0.98 11.66
C LEU A 246 -9.03 0.79 10.22
N TRP A 247 -8.26 -0.27 10.02
CA TRP A 247 -7.81 -0.72 8.70
C TRP A 247 -8.67 -1.87 8.19
N GLY A 248 -9.37 -2.56 9.10
CA GLY A 248 -10.12 -3.76 8.80
C GLY A 248 -9.23 -4.97 8.54
N GLY A 249 -9.79 -6.03 7.97
CA GLY A 249 -9.15 -7.33 7.78
C GLY A 249 -9.38 -8.33 8.93
N HIS A 250 -9.61 -9.59 8.57
CA HIS A 250 -9.59 -10.73 9.47
C HIS A 250 -8.31 -11.54 9.28
N PRO A 251 -7.66 -12.04 10.35
CA PRO A 251 -6.29 -12.56 10.26
C PRO A 251 -6.05 -13.60 9.15
N ALA A 252 -6.90 -14.63 9.08
CA ALA A 252 -6.74 -15.71 8.11
C ALA A 252 -7.00 -15.29 6.64
N PRO A 253 -8.15 -14.70 6.27
CA PRO A 253 -8.37 -14.26 4.90
C PRO A 253 -7.44 -13.12 4.49
N HIS A 254 -7.05 -12.24 5.41
CA HIS A 254 -6.10 -11.17 5.13
C HIS A 254 -4.71 -11.73 4.79
N ALA A 255 -4.22 -12.73 5.54
CA ALA A 255 -2.95 -13.41 5.21
C ALA A 255 -3.02 -14.10 3.83
N ALA A 256 -4.12 -14.79 3.54
CA ALA A 256 -4.32 -15.42 2.24
C ALA A 256 -4.35 -14.39 1.08
N ALA A 257 -4.97 -13.24 1.31
CA ALA A 257 -5.00 -12.13 0.35
C ALA A 257 -3.60 -11.58 0.07
N GLN A 258 -2.76 -11.37 1.10
CA GLN A 258 -1.37 -10.93 0.91
C GLN A 258 -0.55 -11.92 0.08
N GLU A 259 -0.71 -13.23 0.33
CA GLU A 259 -0.02 -14.29 -0.41
C GLU A 259 -0.42 -14.32 -1.89
N ASP A 260 -1.73 -14.29 -2.18
CA ASP A 260 -2.23 -14.29 -3.56
C ASP A 260 -1.92 -12.98 -4.28
N ALA A 261 -2.21 -11.82 -3.67
CA ALA A 261 -1.96 -10.52 -4.26
C ALA A 261 -0.49 -10.34 -4.65
N TRP A 262 0.45 -10.75 -3.80
CA TRP A 262 1.88 -10.70 -4.11
C TRP A 262 2.22 -11.54 -5.35
N LYS A 263 1.69 -12.75 -5.45
CA LYS A 263 1.88 -13.63 -6.60
C LYS A 263 1.31 -12.98 -7.87
N ARG A 264 0.09 -12.45 -7.81
CA ARG A 264 -0.59 -11.80 -8.95
C ARG A 264 0.14 -10.54 -9.42
N ILE A 265 0.64 -9.73 -8.50
CA ILE A 265 1.47 -8.56 -8.80
C ILE A 265 2.71 -8.97 -9.60
N LEU A 266 3.42 -10.00 -9.16
CA LEU A 266 4.59 -10.49 -9.87
C LEU A 266 4.23 -11.00 -11.27
N GLU A 267 3.18 -11.81 -11.41
CA GLU A 267 2.69 -12.29 -12.73
C GLU A 267 2.32 -11.15 -13.68
N PHE A 268 1.67 -10.11 -13.16
CA PHE A 268 1.29 -8.93 -13.93
C PHE A 268 2.51 -8.13 -14.38
N MET A 269 3.47 -7.90 -13.49
CA MET A 269 4.71 -7.21 -13.84
C MET A 269 5.57 -8.01 -14.83
N GLU A 270 5.65 -9.33 -14.67
CA GLU A 270 6.31 -10.22 -15.64
C GLU A 270 5.70 -10.05 -17.04
N THR A 271 4.37 -10.05 -17.12
CA THR A 271 3.64 -9.93 -18.39
C THR A 271 3.82 -8.57 -19.07
N HIS A 272 3.92 -7.47 -18.30
CA HIS A 272 3.87 -6.12 -18.85
C HIS A 272 5.22 -5.38 -18.88
N LEU A 273 6.21 -5.82 -18.10
CA LEU A 273 7.52 -5.17 -18.00
C LEU A 273 8.66 -5.96 -18.65
N ARG A 274 8.60 -7.29 -18.70
CA ARG A 274 9.62 -8.07 -19.43
C ARG A 274 9.28 -8.09 -20.91
N ARG A 275 10.01 -7.29 -21.68
CA ARG A 275 9.96 -7.23 -23.14
C ARG A 275 11.31 -7.60 -23.71
#